data_AF-A0A6V8DAT6-F1
#
_entry.id   AF-A0A6V8DAT6-F1
#
_cell.length_a   1.000
_cell.length_b   1.000
_cell.length_c   1.000
_cell.angle_alpha   90.00
_cell.angle_beta   90.00
_cell.angle_gamma   90.00
#
_symmetry.space_group_name_H-M   'P 1'
#
loop_
_entity.id
_entity.type
_entity.pdbx_description
1 polymer ?
#
loop_
_entity_poly.entity_id
_entity_poly.type
_entity_poly.pdbx_seq_one_letter_code
_entity_poly.pdbx_strand_id
1 'polypeptide(L)'
;MWRIRSNAGYQSTVASGPPSRPGVRRGRNRPRRQGRWPRGIRRGRTRPRRRRHRVASCPGAGFCSVSIPRFHARHFSAPVHRSLHTARSSPRGMGGAEVEIERRFLVDGRGPKPWAENNEGIVRMAQVYLGKTGFEVDVEGCRLIHGGTVLVAGLAADRIERIAAFQEWSVRLRMENEHAVLTLKGPRTGATAAEHEFPVDPALVKAALERDDLPSLEKVRHLWRGSDGHLWEVDEFEGPLGGIVIAEVELDAEDEAVALPDFLGLEVTMAKVWSSHALAKLVLEGRRLD
;
A
#
# COMPACT_ATOMS: atom_id res chain seq x y z
N MET A 1 -29.17 -32.53 -4.69
CA MET A 1 -30.16 -33.21 -3.81
C MET A 1 -29.39 -33.75 -2.60
N TRP A 2 -29.32 -32.96 -1.53
CA TRP A 2 -28.63 -33.34 -0.29
C TRP A 2 -29.50 -34.31 0.53
N ARG A 3 -28.92 -35.42 1.01
CA ARG A 3 -29.56 -36.32 1.98
C ARG A 3 -28.74 -36.39 3.27
N ILE A 4 -29.40 -35.98 4.34
CA ILE A 4 -28.99 -36.03 5.74
C ILE A 4 -29.04 -37.48 6.24
N ARG A 5 -28.06 -37.89 7.08
CA ARG A 5 -28.17 -38.95 8.09
C ARG A 5 -27.49 -38.41 9.35
N SER A 6 -28.19 -37.94 10.38
CA SER A 6 -28.92 -38.68 11.42
C SER A 6 -28.03 -39.62 12.23
N ASN A 7 -27.71 -39.17 13.44
CA ASN A 7 -26.92 -39.83 14.47
C ASN A 7 -27.88 -40.44 15.52
N ALA A 8 -27.72 -41.72 15.87
CA ALA A 8 -28.26 -42.32 17.09
C ALA A 8 -27.65 -43.71 17.31
N GLY A 9 -27.10 -43.96 18.51
CA GLY A 9 -26.57 -45.27 18.90
C GLY A 9 -25.77 -45.23 20.19
N TYR A 10 -26.45 -44.93 21.31
CA TYR A 10 -25.92 -45.01 22.67
C TYR A 10 -25.96 -46.47 23.14
N GLN A 11 -24.83 -47.03 23.56
CA GLN A 11 -24.79 -48.20 24.44
C GLN A 11 -23.70 -48.02 25.51
N SER A 12 -24.15 -48.05 26.76
CA SER A 12 -23.36 -48.04 27.98
C SER A 12 -22.94 -49.46 28.37
N THR A 13 -21.68 -49.65 28.75
CA THR A 13 -21.29 -50.69 29.72
C THR A 13 -20.28 -50.11 30.71
N VAL A 14 -20.45 -50.52 31.96
CA VAL A 14 -19.82 -50.03 33.18
C VAL A 14 -18.73 -51.02 33.57
N ALA A 15 -17.55 -50.57 34.02
CA ALA A 15 -16.81 -51.20 35.14
C ALA A 15 -15.50 -50.45 35.52
N SER A 16 -15.43 -50.12 36.81
CA SER A 16 -14.27 -50.19 37.74
C SER A 16 -12.99 -49.35 37.54
N GLY A 17 -12.86 -48.31 38.38
CA GLY A 17 -11.86 -48.22 39.47
C GLY A 17 -10.38 -47.86 39.15
N PRO A 18 -9.78 -46.82 39.80
CA PRO A 18 -8.46 -46.30 39.46
C PRO A 18 -7.31 -46.88 40.31
N PRO A 19 -6.04 -46.60 39.94
CA PRO A 19 -5.10 -46.18 40.97
C PRO A 19 -4.17 -45.01 40.60
N SER A 20 -4.08 -44.08 41.56
CA SER A 20 -2.86 -43.56 42.20
C SER A 20 -1.83 -42.73 41.42
N ARG A 21 -1.80 -41.42 41.76
CA ARG A 21 -0.63 -40.54 41.64
C ARG A 21 0.47 -40.92 42.64
N PRO A 22 1.74 -40.68 42.29
CA PRO A 22 2.70 -40.04 43.20
C PRO A 22 3.38 -38.86 42.47
N GLY A 23 3.88 -37.80 43.07
CA GLY A 23 4.10 -37.43 44.46
C GLY A 23 4.86 -36.09 44.40
N VAL A 24 4.43 -35.13 45.21
CA VAL A 24 5.09 -33.83 45.38
C VAL A 24 6.47 -34.04 46.00
N ARG A 25 7.52 -33.45 45.42
CA ARG A 25 8.74 -33.11 46.16
C ARG A 25 9.13 -31.66 45.95
N ARG A 26 9.22 -30.99 47.10
CA ARG A 26 9.72 -29.63 47.33
C ARG A 26 11.22 -29.59 47.03
N GLY A 27 11.66 -28.55 46.34
CA GLY A 27 13.07 -28.17 46.21
C GLY A 27 13.21 -26.66 46.28
N ARG A 28 13.52 -26.15 47.49
CA ARG A 28 13.97 -24.77 47.72
C ARG A 28 15.35 -24.59 47.08
N ASN A 29 15.56 -23.52 46.32
CA ASN A 29 16.68 -22.58 46.54
C ASN A 29 16.62 -21.39 45.58
N ARG A 30 16.38 -20.20 46.16
CA ARG A 30 16.84 -18.91 45.61
C ARG A 30 18.30 -18.73 46.01
N PRO A 31 19.08 -17.99 45.21
CA PRO A 31 19.92 -16.95 45.78
C PRO A 31 19.48 -15.57 45.29
N ARG A 32 19.30 -14.69 46.27
CA ARG A 32 19.27 -13.23 46.10
C ARG A 32 20.60 -12.79 45.47
N ARG A 33 20.55 -11.98 44.43
CA ARG A 33 21.58 -10.95 44.21
C ARG A 33 20.92 -9.61 43.99
N GLN A 34 21.17 -8.74 44.98
CA GLN A 34 21.00 -7.31 44.92
C GLN A 34 22.16 -6.73 44.10
N GLY A 35 21.86 -5.80 43.20
CA GLY A 35 22.83 -4.93 42.53
C GLY A 35 22.07 -3.71 42.04
N ARG A 36 21.84 -2.73 42.92
CA ARG A 36 22.55 -1.45 42.95
C ARG A 36 22.66 -0.76 41.58
N TRP A 37 21.76 0.19 41.38
CA TRP A 37 21.91 1.33 40.48
C TRP A 37 23.13 2.19 40.89
N PRO A 38 23.92 2.72 39.94
CA PRO A 38 24.69 3.93 40.19
C PRO A 38 23.91 5.15 39.71
N ARG A 39 23.60 6.03 40.66
CA ARG A 39 23.30 7.44 40.40
C ARG A 39 24.61 8.18 40.12
N GLY A 40 24.60 8.98 39.06
CA GLY A 40 25.17 10.32 39.01
C GLY A 40 26.68 10.47 38.87
N ILE A 41 27.12 11.03 37.74
CA ILE A 41 28.26 11.96 37.71
C ILE A 41 27.84 13.24 36.99
N ARG A 42 28.19 14.36 37.61
CA ARG A 42 27.87 15.75 37.29
C ARG A 42 28.66 16.26 36.07
N ARG A 43 27.98 17.15 35.34
CA ARG A 43 28.43 18.41 34.71
C ARG A 43 29.94 18.61 34.51
N GLY A 44 30.36 18.65 33.24
CA GLY A 44 31.55 19.36 32.77
C GLY A 44 31.17 20.29 31.61
N ARG A 45 31.03 21.59 31.89
CA ARG A 45 30.99 22.64 30.86
C ARG A 45 32.42 22.93 30.43
N THR A 46 32.73 22.79 29.15
CA THR A 46 33.87 23.46 28.52
C THR A 46 33.53 23.81 27.07
N ARG A 47 33.29 25.09 26.80
CA ARG A 47 33.48 25.70 25.47
C ARG A 47 34.98 25.89 25.25
N PRO A 48 35.45 25.85 24.00
CA PRO A 48 36.17 27.04 23.55
C PRO A 48 35.92 27.47 22.10
N ARG A 49 35.78 28.79 21.98
CA ARG A 49 36.38 29.70 20.99
C ARG A 49 36.13 29.45 19.49
N ARG A 50 35.24 30.31 18.98
CA ARG A 50 35.28 30.87 17.62
C ARG A 50 36.70 31.34 17.26
N ARG A 51 37.23 30.89 16.13
CA ARG A 51 38.27 31.61 15.39
C ARG A 51 37.67 32.14 14.08
N ARG A 52 37.75 33.46 13.93
CA ARG A 52 37.56 34.18 12.67
C ARG A 52 38.91 34.16 11.94
N HIS A 53 38.93 33.75 10.69
CA HIS A 53 39.96 34.12 9.70
C HIS A 53 39.20 34.57 8.46
N ARG A 54 39.11 35.88 8.27
CA ARG A 54 39.93 36.72 7.37
C ARG A 54 39.69 36.40 5.90
N VAL A 55 38.92 37.32 5.31
CA VAL A 55 38.82 37.61 3.88
C VAL A 55 40.22 37.81 3.30
N ALA A 56 40.49 37.12 2.19
CA ALA A 56 41.55 37.46 1.25
C ALA A 56 40.90 37.67 -0.12
N SER A 57 41.11 38.86 -0.66
CA SER A 57 40.65 39.33 -1.95
C SER A 57 41.79 39.27 -2.98
N CYS A 58 41.40 39.25 -4.26
CA CYS A 58 42.16 39.55 -5.49
C CYS A 58 42.79 38.35 -6.23
N PRO A 59 43.03 38.47 -7.56
CA PRO A 59 42.14 38.97 -8.62
C PRO A 59 42.15 38.09 -9.90
N GLY A 60 41.12 38.25 -10.75
CA GLY A 60 41.29 38.32 -12.20
C GLY A 60 41.31 37.04 -13.06
N ALA A 61 40.46 37.10 -14.10
CA ALA A 61 40.55 36.47 -15.42
C ALA A 61 40.14 34.99 -15.59
N GLY A 62 39.16 34.79 -16.48
CA GLY A 62 38.84 33.49 -17.06
C GLY A 62 37.38 33.33 -17.47
N PHE A 63 36.91 34.10 -18.46
CA PHE A 63 35.70 33.74 -19.20
C PHE A 63 35.99 32.43 -19.97
N CYS A 64 35.43 31.31 -19.51
CA CYS A 64 35.33 30.08 -20.28
C CYS A 64 33.85 29.84 -20.58
N SER A 65 33.47 30.04 -21.84
CA SER A 65 32.19 29.64 -22.39
C SER A 65 32.08 28.11 -22.33
N VAL A 66 31.23 27.59 -21.44
CA VAL A 66 30.83 26.19 -21.47
C VAL A 66 29.51 26.12 -22.22
N SER A 67 29.59 25.62 -23.45
CA SER A 67 28.48 25.31 -24.32
C SER A 67 27.56 24.29 -23.65
N ILE A 68 26.29 24.67 -23.43
CA ILE A 68 25.23 23.76 -23.00
C ILE A 68 24.86 22.89 -24.22
N PRO A 69 24.98 21.55 -24.17
CA PRO A 69 24.45 20.72 -25.23
C PRO A 69 22.92 20.71 -25.16
N ARG A 70 22.28 21.12 -26.26
CA ARG A 70 20.85 20.94 -26.54
C ARG A 70 20.50 19.45 -26.43
N PHE A 71 19.88 19.04 -25.33
CA PHE A 71 19.23 17.74 -25.25
C PHE A 71 18.04 17.72 -26.21
N HIS A 72 18.17 16.92 -27.27
CA HIS A 72 17.05 16.53 -28.10
C HIS A 72 16.08 15.71 -27.24
N ALA A 73 14.84 16.17 -27.16
CA ALA A 73 13.73 15.38 -26.63
C ALA A 73 13.59 14.13 -27.51
N ARG A 74 14.14 13.00 -27.05
CA ARG A 74 13.82 11.70 -27.62
C ARG A 74 12.43 11.33 -27.11
N HIS A 75 11.55 10.99 -28.04
CA HIS A 75 10.27 10.37 -27.76
C HIS A 75 10.49 9.18 -26.82
N PHE A 76 10.10 9.34 -25.56
CA PHE A 76 9.94 8.23 -24.63
C PHE A 76 8.66 7.51 -25.00
N SER A 77 8.79 6.36 -25.64
CA SER A 77 7.71 5.37 -25.67
C SER A 77 7.52 4.86 -24.24
N ALA A 78 6.38 5.17 -23.64
CA ALA A 78 6.01 4.69 -22.32
C ALA A 78 5.83 3.16 -22.33
N PRO A 79 6.33 2.42 -21.32
CA PRO A 79 5.79 1.10 -21.02
C PRO A 79 4.41 1.34 -20.40
N VAL A 80 3.36 1.10 -21.18
CA VAL A 80 1.98 1.11 -20.69
C VAL A 80 1.78 -0.22 -19.95
N HIS A 81 2.16 -0.29 -18.67
CA HIS A 81 1.54 -1.25 -17.77
C HIS A 81 0.19 -0.68 -17.38
N ARG A 82 -0.78 -0.95 -18.25
CA ARG A 82 -2.20 -0.90 -17.91
C ARG A 82 -2.36 -1.81 -16.69
N SER A 83 -3.05 -1.38 -15.62
CA SER A 83 -3.97 -2.33 -14.98
C SER A 83 -4.69 -3.01 -16.14
N LEU A 84 -4.75 -4.34 -16.17
CA LEU A 84 -5.35 -5.08 -17.28
C LEU A 84 -6.87 -4.84 -17.39
N HIS A 85 -7.36 -3.63 -17.14
CA HIS A 85 -8.57 -3.10 -17.73
C HIS A 85 -8.37 -3.04 -19.25
N THR A 86 -8.69 -4.13 -19.93
CA THR A 86 -9.00 -4.05 -21.36
C THR A 86 -10.11 -3.03 -21.53
N ALA A 87 -9.81 -1.82 -22.02
CA ALA A 87 -10.87 -1.00 -22.62
C ALA A 87 -11.41 -1.80 -23.81
N ARG A 88 -12.56 -2.44 -23.60
CA ARG A 88 -13.36 -3.01 -24.68
C ARG A 88 -14.34 -1.95 -25.12
N SER A 89 -14.26 -1.62 -26.41
CA SER A 89 -15.26 -0.84 -27.10
C SER A 89 -16.54 -1.66 -27.19
N SER A 90 -17.61 -1.18 -26.54
CA SER A 90 -18.96 -1.73 -26.72
C SER A 90 -19.78 -0.81 -27.63
N PRO A 91 -20.65 -1.35 -28.51
CA PRO A 91 -21.45 -0.55 -29.42
C PRO A 91 -22.48 0.27 -28.64
N ARG A 92 -22.76 1.49 -29.14
CA ARG A 92 -23.66 2.48 -28.53
C ARG A 92 -24.94 1.83 -27.99
N GLY A 93 -25.15 1.91 -26.67
CA GLY A 93 -26.41 1.54 -26.03
C GLY A 93 -26.33 1.61 -24.51
N MET A 94 -26.85 2.71 -23.94
CA MET A 94 -27.17 2.98 -22.53
C MET A 94 -26.11 2.64 -21.46
N GLY A 95 -25.62 3.69 -20.78
CA GLY A 95 -24.64 3.63 -19.69
C GLY A 95 -25.14 2.89 -18.45
N GLY A 96 -24.91 1.58 -18.42
CA GLY A 96 -24.70 0.84 -17.17
C GLY A 96 -23.30 1.14 -16.69
N ALA A 97 -23.16 1.62 -15.45
CA ALA A 97 -21.86 1.82 -14.85
C ALA A 97 -21.27 0.43 -14.56
N GLU A 98 -20.14 0.07 -15.18
CA GLU A 98 -19.40 -1.15 -14.88
C GLU A 98 -18.99 -1.08 -13.39
N VAL A 99 -19.59 -1.94 -12.58
CA VAL A 99 -19.24 -2.07 -11.17
C VAL A 99 -18.07 -3.04 -11.12
N GLU A 100 -16.89 -2.57 -10.74
CA GLU A 100 -15.77 -3.47 -10.43
C GLU A 100 -16.14 -4.30 -9.19
N ILE A 101 -16.18 -5.62 -9.38
CA ILE A 101 -16.50 -6.57 -8.32
C ILE A 101 -15.18 -7.22 -7.92
N GLU A 102 -14.66 -6.80 -6.77
CA GLU A 102 -13.38 -7.26 -6.24
C GLU A 102 -13.63 -8.10 -4.99
N ARG A 103 -13.08 -9.32 -4.96
CA ARG A 103 -13.08 -10.16 -3.76
C ARG A 103 -11.70 -10.17 -3.13
N ARG A 104 -11.65 -10.08 -1.80
CA ARG A 104 -10.40 -10.00 -1.03
C ARG A 104 -10.34 -11.04 0.06
N PHE A 105 -9.17 -11.63 0.24
CA PHE A 105 -8.93 -12.68 1.22
C PHE A 105 -7.63 -12.42 1.98
N LEU A 106 -7.65 -12.66 3.29
CA LEU A 106 -6.41 -12.82 4.04
C LEU A 106 -5.74 -14.13 3.61
N VAL A 107 -4.42 -14.16 3.56
CA VAL A 107 -3.64 -15.35 3.18
C VAL A 107 -2.79 -15.83 4.36
N ASP A 108 -2.74 -17.15 4.57
CA ASP A 108 -1.81 -17.74 5.53
C ASP A 108 -0.39 -17.84 4.93
N GLY A 109 0.39 -16.78 5.11
CA GLY A 109 1.76 -16.69 4.58
C GLY A 109 2.81 -17.54 5.30
N ARG A 110 2.44 -18.40 6.26
CA ARG A 110 3.40 -19.23 7.04
C ARG A 110 3.82 -20.51 6.32
N GLY A 111 3.00 -20.98 5.37
CA GLY A 111 3.24 -22.19 4.59
C GLY A 111 4.02 -21.94 3.29
N PRO A 112 4.00 -22.92 2.36
CA PRO A 112 4.47 -22.71 1.00
C PRO A 112 3.77 -21.51 0.36
N LYS A 113 4.51 -20.76 -0.46
CA LYS A 113 4.02 -19.54 -1.12
C LYS A 113 3.97 -19.75 -2.64
N PRO A 114 2.97 -20.48 -3.16
CA PRO A 114 2.87 -20.76 -4.59
C PRO A 114 2.78 -19.49 -5.44
N TRP A 115 2.22 -18.40 -4.90
CA TRP A 115 2.22 -17.09 -5.56
C TRP A 115 3.61 -16.46 -5.68
N ALA A 116 4.53 -16.75 -4.76
CA ALA A 116 5.90 -16.27 -4.85
C ALA A 116 6.74 -17.10 -5.84
N GLU A 117 6.47 -18.41 -5.91
CA GLU A 117 7.24 -19.37 -6.72
C GLU A 117 6.77 -19.44 -8.18
N ASN A 118 5.47 -19.26 -8.44
CA ASN A 118 4.84 -19.41 -9.75
C ASN A 118 3.89 -18.23 -10.06
N ASN A 119 4.43 -17.03 -10.20
CA ASN A 119 3.69 -15.86 -10.68
C ASN A 119 4.08 -15.50 -12.11
N GLU A 120 3.19 -14.76 -12.76
CA GLU A 120 3.41 -14.15 -14.07
C GLU A 120 4.14 -12.81 -13.99
N GLY A 121 4.28 -12.25 -12.78
CA GLY A 121 4.96 -10.99 -12.58
C GLY A 121 4.97 -10.54 -11.12
N ILE A 122 5.89 -9.62 -10.84
CA ILE A 122 6.05 -8.99 -9.53
C ILE A 122 6.05 -7.48 -9.73
N VAL A 123 5.27 -6.77 -8.92
CA VAL A 123 5.25 -5.30 -8.87
C VAL A 123 5.60 -4.86 -7.46
N ARG A 124 6.71 -4.13 -7.33
CA ARG A 124 7.05 -3.46 -6.07
C ARG A 124 6.30 -2.16 -5.99
N MET A 125 5.57 -1.96 -4.90
CA MET A 125 4.71 -0.80 -4.74
C MET A 125 5.04 -0.05 -3.46
N ALA A 126 5.19 1.26 -3.58
CA ALA A 126 5.22 2.17 -2.44
C ALA A 126 4.17 3.25 -2.69
N GLN A 127 3.31 3.52 -1.73
CA GLN A 127 2.22 4.47 -1.93
C GLN A 127 2.00 5.37 -0.71
N VAL A 128 1.57 6.58 -0.98
CA VAL A 128 1.29 7.62 0.00
C VAL A 128 -0.01 8.33 -0.35
N TYR A 129 -0.79 8.63 0.69
CA TYR A 129 -2.08 9.28 0.56
C TYR A 129 -1.93 10.76 0.91
N LEU A 130 -2.05 11.62 -0.10
CA LEU A 130 -2.09 13.06 0.11
C LEU A 130 -3.50 13.37 0.62
N GLY A 131 -3.61 13.89 1.85
CA GLY A 131 -4.91 14.10 2.51
C GLY A 131 -5.90 14.91 1.68
N LYS A 132 -7.17 14.93 2.09
CA LYS A 132 -8.23 15.66 1.35
C LYS A 132 -7.98 17.17 1.26
N THR A 133 -7.22 17.73 2.20
CA THR A 133 -6.98 19.17 2.30
C THR A 133 -5.82 19.59 1.40
N GLY A 134 -5.99 20.68 0.65
CA GLY A 134 -4.93 21.28 -0.14
C GLY A 134 -4.81 20.75 -1.57
N PHE A 135 -5.70 19.84 -2.00
CA PHE A 135 -5.85 19.50 -3.41
C PHE A 135 -6.66 20.60 -4.13
N GLU A 136 -6.12 21.07 -5.25
CA GLU A 136 -6.66 22.16 -6.04
C GLU A 136 -6.69 21.76 -7.53
N VAL A 137 -7.79 22.09 -8.20
CA VAL A 137 -7.97 21.89 -9.64
C VAL A 137 -7.94 23.26 -10.29
N ASP A 138 -6.83 23.57 -10.96
CA ASP A 138 -6.64 24.82 -11.69
C ASP A 138 -7.11 24.62 -13.14
N VAL A 139 -8.39 24.91 -13.37
CA VAL A 139 -9.05 24.74 -14.67
C VAL A 139 -8.42 25.63 -15.74
N GLU A 140 -8.11 26.89 -15.41
CA GLU A 140 -7.52 27.85 -16.37
C GLU A 140 -6.10 27.47 -16.78
N GLY A 141 -5.28 27.02 -15.83
CA GLY A 141 -3.92 26.56 -16.10
C GLY A 141 -3.81 25.11 -16.55
N CYS A 142 -4.92 24.35 -16.61
CA CYS A 142 -4.94 22.92 -16.91
C CYS A 142 -4.04 22.08 -15.98
N ARG A 143 -4.09 22.35 -14.67
CA ARG A 143 -3.19 21.74 -13.66
C ARG A 143 -3.94 21.09 -12.50
N LEU A 144 -3.35 20.03 -11.95
CA LEU A 144 -3.70 19.46 -10.65
C LEU A 144 -2.59 19.81 -9.66
N ILE A 145 -2.98 20.38 -8.52
CA ILE A 145 -2.05 20.95 -7.54
C ILE A 145 -2.36 20.34 -6.17
N HIS A 146 -1.34 20.06 -5.37
CA HIS A 146 -1.53 19.76 -3.95
C HIS A 146 -0.52 20.51 -3.10
N GLY A 147 -1.00 21.33 -2.16
CA GLY A 147 -0.15 22.11 -1.26
C GLY A 147 0.84 23.03 -2.00
N GLY A 148 0.38 23.65 -3.10
CA GLY A 148 1.20 24.52 -3.95
C GLY A 148 2.15 23.80 -4.91
N THR A 149 2.23 22.46 -4.87
CA THR A 149 3.04 21.66 -5.81
C THR A 149 2.18 21.19 -6.97
N VAL A 150 2.61 21.46 -8.20
CA VAL A 150 1.95 20.95 -9.41
C VAL A 150 2.25 19.46 -9.55
N LEU A 151 1.20 18.63 -9.51
CA LEU A 151 1.30 17.19 -9.65
C LEU A 151 1.17 16.75 -11.11
N VAL A 152 0.26 17.40 -11.84
CA VAL A 152 -0.01 17.15 -13.26
C VAL A 152 -0.27 18.48 -13.95
N ALA A 153 0.24 18.65 -15.17
CA ALA A 153 0.03 19.84 -15.99
C ALA A 153 -0.31 19.46 -17.43
N GLY A 154 -0.90 20.40 -18.17
CA GLY A 154 -1.23 20.21 -19.58
C GLY A 154 -2.38 19.23 -19.80
N LEU A 155 -3.34 19.18 -18.88
CA LEU A 155 -4.56 18.38 -19.05
C LEU A 155 -5.45 18.94 -20.16
N ALA A 156 -6.14 18.04 -20.87
CA ALA A 156 -7.19 18.43 -21.80
C ALA A 156 -8.35 19.12 -21.05
N ALA A 157 -8.93 20.16 -21.67
CA ALA A 157 -9.97 21.00 -21.06
C ALA A 157 -11.18 20.17 -20.57
N ASP A 158 -11.66 19.25 -21.39
CA ASP A 158 -12.78 18.36 -21.05
C ASP A 158 -12.47 17.47 -19.85
N ARG A 159 -11.22 17.01 -19.74
CA ARG A 159 -10.79 16.13 -18.63
C ARG A 159 -10.68 16.92 -17.34
N ILE A 160 -10.12 18.12 -17.36
CA ILE A 160 -10.01 18.93 -16.15
C ILE A 160 -11.36 19.44 -15.67
N GLU A 161 -12.29 19.78 -16.57
CA GLU A 161 -13.66 20.13 -16.21
C GLU A 161 -14.39 18.97 -15.50
N ARG A 162 -14.23 17.73 -15.99
CA ARG A 162 -14.79 16.54 -15.29
C ARG A 162 -14.22 16.34 -13.90
N ILE A 163 -12.94 16.64 -13.69
CA ILE A 163 -12.30 16.55 -12.37
C ILE A 163 -12.83 17.65 -11.45
N ALA A 164 -12.95 18.87 -11.97
CA ALA A 164 -13.48 20.03 -11.26
C ALA A 164 -14.97 19.91 -10.91
N ALA A 165 -15.71 19.02 -11.57
CA ALA A 165 -17.11 18.75 -11.26
C ALA A 165 -17.33 18.12 -9.87
N PHE A 166 -16.28 17.60 -9.23
CA PHE A 166 -16.34 17.04 -7.88
C PHE A 166 -15.59 17.93 -6.88
N GLN A 167 -16.17 18.09 -5.69
CA GLN A 167 -15.60 18.96 -4.63
C GLN A 167 -14.51 18.29 -3.81
N GLU A 168 -14.54 16.96 -3.68
CA GLU A 168 -13.58 16.22 -2.87
C GLU A 168 -12.95 15.07 -3.66
N TRP A 169 -11.64 14.95 -3.55
CA TRP A 169 -10.88 13.84 -4.10
C TRP A 169 -10.01 13.19 -3.03
N SER A 170 -9.97 11.87 -3.02
CA SER A 170 -8.90 11.13 -2.36
C SER A 170 -7.72 11.06 -3.32
N VAL A 171 -6.58 11.63 -2.92
CA VAL A 171 -5.39 11.71 -3.75
C VAL A 171 -4.37 10.69 -3.26
N ARG A 172 -3.92 9.80 -4.15
CA ARG A 172 -2.88 8.81 -3.87
C ARG A 172 -1.75 8.99 -4.86
N LEU A 173 -0.52 9.07 -4.36
CA LEU A 173 0.68 8.90 -5.15
C LEU A 173 1.22 7.49 -4.93
N ARG A 174 1.64 6.81 -6.00
CA ARG A 174 2.12 5.44 -5.96
C ARG A 174 3.31 5.27 -6.90
N MET A 175 4.37 4.64 -6.38
CA MET A 175 5.42 4.03 -7.16
C MET A 175 5.01 2.59 -7.49
N GLU A 176 5.22 2.19 -8.74
CA GLU A 176 5.10 0.82 -9.25
C GLU A 176 6.39 0.50 -10.00
N ASN A 177 7.27 -0.26 -9.36
CA ASN A 177 8.64 -0.42 -9.81
C ASN A 177 9.28 0.98 -10.03
N GLU A 178 9.62 1.34 -11.27
CA GLU A 178 10.21 2.64 -11.64
C GLU A 178 9.17 3.66 -12.13
N HIS A 179 7.89 3.29 -12.18
CA HIS A 179 6.81 4.15 -12.65
C HIS A 179 6.11 4.84 -11.49
N ALA A 180 5.64 6.05 -11.73
CA ALA A 180 4.95 6.86 -10.72
C ALA A 180 3.58 7.25 -11.25
N VAL A 181 2.56 7.02 -10.42
CA VAL A 181 1.16 7.23 -10.75
C VAL A 181 0.50 8.08 -9.67
N LEU A 182 -0.27 9.06 -10.11
CA LEU A 182 -1.26 9.74 -9.30
C LEU A 182 -2.64 9.15 -9.58
N THR A 183 -3.33 8.71 -8.54
CA THR A 183 -4.73 8.28 -8.59
C THR A 183 -5.60 9.31 -7.86
N LEU A 184 -6.65 9.79 -8.51
CA LEU A 184 -7.74 10.54 -7.91
C LEU A 184 -8.96 9.62 -7.80
N LYS A 185 -9.47 9.42 -6.58
CA LYS A 185 -10.75 8.73 -6.35
C LYS A 185 -11.79 9.71 -5.81
N GLY A 186 -12.86 9.89 -6.57
CA GLY A 186 -13.96 10.80 -6.25
C GLY A 186 -14.93 10.19 -5.25
N PRO A 187 -15.97 10.93 -4.85
CA PRO A 187 -17.02 10.41 -3.98
C PRO A 187 -17.76 9.26 -4.66
N ARG A 188 -18.10 8.22 -3.90
CA ARG A 188 -18.93 7.12 -4.39
C ARG A 188 -20.36 7.60 -4.61
N THR A 189 -20.90 7.30 -5.80
CA THR A 189 -22.32 7.47 -6.12
C THR A 189 -22.90 6.07 -6.37
N GLY A 190 -23.50 5.48 -5.34
CA GLY A 190 -23.93 4.08 -5.39
C GLY A 190 -22.75 3.10 -5.47
N ALA A 191 -22.74 2.27 -6.51
CA ALA A 191 -21.72 1.24 -6.73
C ALA A 191 -20.43 1.78 -7.39
N THR A 192 -20.45 3.00 -7.94
CA THR A 192 -19.32 3.55 -8.71
C THR A 192 -18.69 4.79 -8.07
N ALA A 193 -17.42 5.01 -8.33
CA ALA A 193 -16.69 6.24 -8.00
C ALA A 193 -15.98 6.73 -9.26
N ALA A 194 -15.93 8.05 -9.44
CA ALA A 194 -15.06 8.62 -10.47
C ALA A 194 -13.60 8.32 -10.12
N GLU A 195 -12.84 7.78 -11.07
CA GLU A 195 -11.43 7.48 -10.90
C GLU A 195 -10.62 8.03 -12.07
N HIS A 196 -9.48 8.65 -11.75
CA HIS A 196 -8.55 9.16 -12.74
C HIS A 196 -7.12 8.82 -12.36
N GLU A 197 -6.38 8.27 -13.31
CA GLU A 197 -4.96 8.00 -13.16
C GLU A 197 -4.12 8.82 -14.13
N PHE A 198 -2.94 9.24 -13.65
CA PHE A 198 -1.99 10.04 -14.39
C PHE A 198 -0.56 9.56 -14.10
N PRO A 199 0.28 9.39 -15.12
CA PRO A 199 1.71 9.30 -14.88
C PRO A 199 2.21 10.62 -14.29
N VAL A 200 3.09 10.54 -13.31
CA VAL A 200 3.72 11.71 -12.68
C VAL A 200 5.23 11.51 -12.58
N ASP A 201 5.97 12.56 -12.21
CA ASP A 201 7.40 12.45 -11.96
C ASP A 201 7.65 11.57 -10.72
N PRO A 202 8.48 10.51 -10.81
CA PRO A 202 8.88 9.71 -9.65
C PRO A 202 9.45 10.52 -8.49
N ALA A 203 10.08 11.67 -8.75
CA ALA A 203 10.58 12.55 -7.69
C ALA A 203 9.46 13.08 -6.79
N LEU A 204 8.26 13.33 -7.32
CA LEU A 204 7.11 13.76 -6.53
C LEU A 204 6.67 12.69 -5.54
N VAL A 205 6.61 11.44 -5.98
CA VAL A 205 6.19 10.32 -5.13
C VAL A 205 7.24 10.04 -4.06
N LYS A 206 8.53 10.02 -4.44
CA LYS A 206 9.64 9.83 -3.49
C LYS A 206 9.64 10.90 -2.41
N ALA A 207 9.52 12.19 -2.77
CA ALA A 207 9.44 13.28 -1.81
C ALA A 207 8.21 13.17 -0.89
N ALA A 208 7.08 12.68 -1.40
CA ALA A 208 5.89 12.46 -0.58
C ALA A 208 6.02 11.24 0.35
N LEU A 209 6.73 10.19 -0.05
CA LEU A 209 7.00 9.00 0.77
C LEU A 209 7.93 9.31 1.95
N GLU A 210 8.83 10.29 1.81
CA GLU A 210 9.72 10.77 2.89
C GLU A 210 8.98 11.55 3.99
N ARG A 211 7.68 11.83 3.82
CA ARG A 211 6.88 12.56 4.80
C ARG A 211 6.29 11.64 5.86
N ASP A 212 6.67 11.87 7.10
CA ASP A 212 6.16 11.11 8.26
C ASP A 212 4.74 11.50 8.69
N ASP A 213 4.22 12.63 8.19
CA ASP A 213 2.89 13.13 8.54
C ASP A 213 1.77 12.58 7.63
N LEU A 214 2.12 11.79 6.62
CA LEU A 214 1.18 11.22 5.64
C LEU A 214 1.02 9.70 5.81
N PRO A 215 -0.18 9.15 5.55
CA PRO A 215 -0.36 7.70 5.51
C PRO A 215 0.41 7.12 4.33
N SER A 216 1.31 6.17 4.59
CA SER A 216 2.09 5.46 3.57
C SER A 216 2.23 3.98 3.89
N LEU A 217 2.44 3.18 2.84
CA LEU A 217 2.81 1.77 2.96
C LEU A 217 3.63 1.29 1.76
N GLU A 218 4.27 0.15 1.94
CA GLU A 218 5.05 -0.58 0.93
C GLU A 218 4.55 -2.02 0.85
N LYS A 219 4.55 -2.59 -0.35
CA LYS A 219 4.14 -3.98 -0.61
C LYS A 219 4.78 -4.53 -1.88
N VAL A 220 4.89 -5.86 -1.95
CA VAL A 220 5.20 -6.60 -3.16
C VAL A 220 3.92 -7.29 -3.65
N ARG A 221 3.47 -6.95 -4.85
CA ARG A 221 2.33 -7.58 -5.50
C ARG A 221 2.80 -8.69 -6.42
N HIS A 222 2.31 -9.90 -6.19
CA HIS A 222 2.51 -11.07 -7.04
C HIS A 222 1.29 -11.27 -7.93
N LEU A 223 1.51 -11.39 -9.23
CA LEU A 223 0.47 -11.66 -10.22
C LEU A 223 0.36 -13.17 -10.43
N TRP A 224 -0.52 -13.82 -9.67
CA TRP A 224 -0.64 -15.29 -9.67
C TRP A 224 -1.85 -15.75 -10.48
N ARG A 225 -1.64 -16.70 -11.40
CA ARG A 225 -2.70 -17.24 -12.24
C ARG A 225 -3.36 -18.45 -11.58
N GLY A 226 -4.67 -18.34 -11.32
CA GLY A 226 -5.48 -19.44 -10.81
C GLY A 226 -5.65 -20.57 -11.84
N SER A 227 -6.01 -21.76 -11.35
CA SER A 227 -6.35 -22.91 -12.22
C SER A 227 -7.58 -22.67 -13.09
N ASP A 228 -8.42 -21.73 -12.67
CA ASP A 228 -9.61 -21.25 -13.39
C ASP A 228 -9.29 -20.10 -14.37
N GLY A 229 -8.05 -19.65 -14.46
CA GLY A 229 -7.59 -18.60 -15.37
C GLY A 229 -7.67 -17.17 -14.79
N HIS A 230 -8.30 -16.98 -13.63
CA HIS A 230 -8.35 -15.67 -12.97
C HIS A 230 -6.95 -15.19 -12.59
N LEU A 231 -6.70 -13.89 -12.78
CA LEU A 231 -5.49 -13.26 -12.25
C LEU A 231 -5.75 -12.84 -10.82
N TRP A 232 -4.99 -13.39 -9.90
CA TRP A 232 -4.96 -12.96 -8.51
C TRP A 232 -3.82 -11.99 -8.29
N GLU A 233 -4.11 -10.92 -7.58
CA GLU A 233 -3.12 -9.98 -7.06
C GLU A 233 -2.86 -10.34 -5.59
N VAL A 234 -1.72 -10.97 -5.32
CA VAL A 234 -1.33 -11.34 -3.96
C VAL A 234 -0.33 -10.33 -3.42
N ASP A 235 -0.80 -9.48 -2.52
CA ASP A 235 -0.05 -8.40 -1.88
C ASP A 235 0.61 -8.87 -0.59
N GLU A 236 1.94 -8.91 -0.58
CA GLU A 236 2.75 -9.05 0.64
C GLU A 236 3.17 -7.67 1.13
N PHE A 237 2.64 -7.23 2.28
CA PHE A 237 2.97 -5.93 2.85
C PHE A 237 4.32 -5.94 3.56
N GLU A 238 5.02 -4.81 3.48
CA GLU A 238 6.37 -4.62 4.01
C GLU A 238 6.39 -3.68 5.23
N GLY A 239 7.56 -3.57 5.86
CA GLY A 239 7.78 -2.64 6.98
C GLY A 239 6.87 -2.92 8.19
N PRO A 240 6.21 -1.90 8.77
CA PRO A 240 5.32 -2.07 9.93
C PRO A 240 4.12 -3.00 9.70
N LEU A 241 3.76 -3.27 8.44
CA LEU A 241 2.68 -4.18 8.06
C LEU A 241 3.20 -5.58 7.69
N GLY A 242 4.49 -5.84 7.90
CA GLY A 242 5.14 -7.11 7.62
C GLY A 242 4.37 -8.30 8.19
N GLY A 243 4.11 -9.28 7.33
CA GLY A 243 3.35 -10.49 7.67
C GLY A 243 1.86 -10.44 7.35
N ILE A 244 1.33 -9.26 6.97
CA ILE A 244 0.00 -9.17 6.36
C ILE A 244 0.13 -9.56 4.88
N VAL A 245 -0.69 -10.51 4.45
CA VAL A 245 -0.81 -10.92 3.04
C VAL A 245 -2.28 -10.91 2.66
N ILE A 246 -2.61 -10.22 1.57
CA ILE A 246 -3.98 -10.11 1.04
C ILE A 246 -3.96 -10.56 -0.42
N ALA A 247 -4.87 -11.46 -0.79
CA ALA A 247 -5.12 -11.82 -2.18
C ALA A 247 -6.41 -11.16 -2.66
N GLU A 248 -6.33 -10.51 -3.81
CA GLU A 248 -7.44 -9.83 -4.48
C GLU A 248 -7.69 -10.48 -5.85
N VAL A 249 -8.95 -10.60 -6.24
CA VAL A 249 -9.36 -11.02 -7.60
C VAL A 249 -10.49 -10.12 -8.07
N GLU A 250 -10.34 -9.59 -9.29
CA GLU A 250 -11.37 -8.83 -9.98
C GLU A 250 -12.26 -9.78 -10.79
N LEU A 251 -13.57 -9.53 -10.75
CA LEU A 251 -14.62 -10.31 -11.41
C LEU A 251 -15.45 -9.44 -12.34
N ASP A 252 -15.90 -10.03 -13.44
CA ASP A 252 -16.79 -9.41 -14.40
C ASP A 252 -18.24 -9.38 -13.89
N ALA A 253 -18.61 -10.30 -12.98
CA ALA A 253 -19.95 -10.41 -12.40
C ALA A 253 -19.94 -10.87 -10.94
N GLU A 254 -21.01 -10.55 -10.19
CA GLU A 254 -21.11 -10.86 -8.75
C GLU A 254 -21.24 -12.35 -8.48
N ASP A 255 -21.87 -13.06 -9.41
CA ASP A 255 -22.10 -14.49 -9.38
C ASP A 255 -21.07 -15.30 -10.18
N GLU A 256 -19.98 -14.65 -10.62
CA GLU A 256 -18.89 -15.32 -11.31
C GLU A 256 -18.24 -16.39 -10.41
N ALA A 257 -18.11 -17.60 -10.95
CA ALA A 257 -17.53 -18.71 -10.24
C ALA A 257 -16.00 -18.56 -10.17
N VAL A 258 -15.46 -18.56 -8.95
CA VAL A 258 -14.02 -18.46 -8.70
C VAL A 258 -13.54 -19.70 -7.95
N ALA A 259 -12.52 -20.37 -8.48
CA ALA A 259 -11.84 -21.45 -7.78
C ALA A 259 -10.93 -20.84 -6.71
N LEU A 260 -11.27 -21.06 -5.43
CA LEU A 260 -10.51 -20.52 -4.30
C LEU A 260 -9.27 -21.39 -4.05
N PRO A 261 -8.05 -20.84 -4.13
CA PRO A 261 -6.83 -21.56 -3.78
C PRO A 261 -6.77 -21.94 -2.30
N ASP A 262 -6.13 -23.07 -1.99
CA ASP A 262 -6.04 -23.61 -0.63
C ASP A 262 -5.30 -22.71 0.38
N PHE A 263 -4.48 -21.76 -0.11
CA PHE A 263 -3.76 -20.81 0.74
C PHE A 263 -4.62 -19.62 1.18
N LEU A 264 -5.81 -19.44 0.60
CA LEU A 264 -6.73 -18.40 1.00
C LEU A 264 -7.31 -18.71 2.38
N GLY A 265 -7.37 -17.68 3.22
CA GLY A 265 -8.03 -17.71 4.51
C GLY A 265 -9.36 -16.97 4.48
N LEU A 266 -9.56 -16.10 5.46
CA LEU A 266 -10.81 -15.38 5.65
C LEU A 266 -11.08 -14.40 4.49
N GLU A 267 -12.28 -14.48 3.90
CA GLU A 267 -12.77 -13.46 2.98
C GLU A 267 -13.07 -12.15 3.73
N VAL A 268 -12.45 -11.07 3.28
CA VAL A 268 -12.48 -9.72 3.88
C VAL A 268 -12.97 -8.66 2.89
N THR A 269 -13.64 -9.07 1.82
CA THR A 269 -14.21 -8.20 0.77
C THR A 269 -14.96 -6.98 1.33
N MET A 270 -15.85 -7.21 2.31
CA MET A 270 -16.67 -6.15 2.94
C MET A 270 -15.98 -5.43 4.11
N ALA A 271 -14.84 -5.93 4.57
CA ALA A 271 -14.13 -5.40 5.73
C ALA A 271 -13.15 -4.29 5.32
N LYS A 272 -13.65 -3.05 5.24
CA LYS A 272 -12.88 -1.85 4.82
C LYS A 272 -11.56 -1.61 5.57
N VAL A 273 -11.46 -2.13 6.79
CA VAL A 273 -10.24 -2.05 7.62
C VAL A 273 -9.02 -2.72 6.98
N TRP A 274 -9.25 -3.65 6.04
CA TRP A 274 -8.19 -4.34 5.29
C TRP A 274 -7.84 -3.67 3.95
N SER A 275 -8.50 -2.55 3.61
CA SER A 275 -8.09 -1.79 2.43
C SER A 275 -6.68 -1.21 2.61
N SER A 276 -5.93 -1.10 1.52
CA SER A 276 -4.60 -0.49 1.56
C SER A 276 -4.59 0.92 2.18
N HIS A 277 -5.67 1.71 2.00
CA HIS A 277 -5.77 3.04 2.61
C HIS A 277 -5.96 2.95 4.14
N ALA A 278 -6.79 2.02 4.62
CA ALA A 278 -6.98 1.83 6.06
C ALA A 278 -5.69 1.34 6.73
N LEU A 279 -4.97 0.40 6.09
CA LEU A 279 -3.68 -0.08 6.57
C LEU A 279 -2.62 1.04 6.62
N ALA A 280 -2.54 1.90 5.59
CA ALA A 280 -1.64 3.05 5.61
C ALA A 280 -1.95 4.03 6.75
N LYS A 281 -3.24 4.24 7.08
CA LYS A 281 -3.64 5.07 8.23
C LYS A 281 -3.24 4.43 9.56
N LEU A 282 -3.41 3.12 9.70
CA LEU A 282 -2.98 2.39 10.89
C LEU A 282 -1.47 2.57 11.14
N VAL A 283 -0.65 2.51 10.08
CA VAL A 283 0.79 2.78 10.16
C VAL A 283 1.06 4.20 10.67
N LEU A 284 0.39 5.20 10.11
CA LEU A 284 0.55 6.59 10.53
C LEU A 284 0.13 6.81 11.99
N GLU A 285 -0.99 6.21 12.41
CA GLU A 285 -1.47 6.27 13.79
C GLU A 285 -0.48 5.61 14.76
N GLY A 286 0.09 4.46 14.39
CA GLY A 286 1.13 3.80 15.17
C GLY A 286 2.35 4.70 15.39
N ARG A 287 2.86 5.35 14.34
CA ARG A 287 4.00 6.29 14.43
C ARG A 287 3.76 7.49 15.35
N ARG A 288 2.50 7.89 15.57
CA ARG A 288 2.14 9.02 16.45
C ARG A 288 2.11 8.64 17.93
N LEU A 289 2.09 7.34 18.23
CA LEU A 289 2.06 6.82 19.60
C LEU A 289 3.47 6.56 20.17
N ASP A 290 4.49 6.52 19.30
CA ASP A 290 5.91 6.38 19.63
C ASP A 290 6.58 7.73 19.95
#